data_AF-A0A6B3FEI3-F1
#
_entry.id   AF-A0A6B3FEI3-F1
#
_cell.length_a   1.000
_cell.length_b   1.000
_cell.length_c   1.000
_cell.angle_alpha   90.00
_cell.angle_beta   90.00
_cell.angle_gamma   90.00
#
_symmetry.space_group_name_H-M   'P 1'
#
loop_
_entity.id
_entity.type
_entity.pdbx_description
1 polymer ?
#
loop_
_entity_poly.entity_id
_entity_poly.type
_entity_poly.pdbx_seq_one_letter_code
_entity_poly.pdbx_strand_id
1 'polypeptide(L)'
;YTAAKSAAAIMAMNNVFYRTRHLLSDPEYGNLRAGLRMNVIGNPGVEKTDFELWCLAVSAINGCGQCLDSHEQVLRKAGVERETIQEAVKVASVLQAVGVTIDAEERLSA
;
A
#
# COMPACT_ATOMS: atom_id res chain seq x y z
N TYR A 1 -10.80 -12.37 6.43
CA TYR A 1 -10.04 -11.56 5.45
C TYR A 1 -10.62 -10.15 5.17
N THR A 2 -11.56 -9.63 5.97
CA THR A 2 -12.08 -8.25 5.79
C THR A 2 -10.97 -7.21 5.86
N ALA A 3 -10.07 -7.34 6.85
CA ALA A 3 -8.95 -6.43 7.02
C ALA A 3 -8.01 -6.35 5.80
N ALA A 4 -7.68 -7.48 5.17
CA ALA A 4 -6.87 -7.50 3.95
C ALA A 4 -7.56 -6.76 2.78
N LYS A 5 -8.87 -6.99 2.58
CA LYS A 5 -9.66 -6.23 1.59
C LYS A 5 -9.72 -4.75 1.92
N SER A 6 -9.84 -4.40 3.20
CA SER A 6 -9.80 -3.02 3.66
C SER A 6 -8.45 -2.36 3.43
N ALA A 7 -7.33 -3.07 3.63
CA ALA A 7 -5.99 -2.59 3.33
C ALA A 7 -5.86 -2.25 1.84
N ALA A 8 -6.31 -3.16 0.96
CA ALA A 8 -6.33 -2.90 -0.48
C ALA A 8 -7.20 -1.68 -0.85
N ALA A 9 -8.42 -1.60 -0.31
CA ALA A 9 -9.35 -0.50 -0.60
C ALA A 9 -8.84 0.86 -0.09
N ILE A 10 -8.31 0.91 1.13
CA ILE A 10 -7.81 2.18 1.70
C ILE A 10 -6.52 2.62 1.03
N MET A 11 -5.64 1.68 0.65
CA MET A 11 -4.42 2.00 -0.07
C MET A 11 -4.69 2.46 -1.51
N ALA A 12 -5.72 1.96 -2.18
CA ALA A 12 -6.13 2.50 -3.48
C ALA A 12 -6.41 4.01 -3.41
N MET A 13 -7.12 4.46 -2.36
CA MET A 13 -7.37 5.88 -2.13
C MET A 13 -6.09 6.63 -1.70
N ASN A 14 -5.40 6.10 -0.68
CA ASN A 14 -4.25 6.78 -0.08
C ASN A 14 -3.08 6.89 -1.07
N ASN A 15 -2.78 5.83 -1.81
CA ASN A 15 -1.67 5.83 -2.75
C ASN A 15 -1.89 6.85 -3.87
N VAL A 16 -3.12 7.03 -4.37
CA VAL A 16 -3.41 8.10 -5.34
C VAL A 16 -3.20 9.47 -4.72
N PHE A 17 -3.76 9.72 -3.54
CA PHE A 17 -3.72 11.03 -2.89
C PHE A 17 -2.29 11.44 -2.50
N TYR A 18 -1.58 10.57 -1.76
CA TYR A 18 -0.24 10.87 -1.27
C TYR A 18 0.81 10.83 -2.37
N ARG A 19 0.71 9.94 -3.38
CA ARG A 19 1.61 9.97 -4.54
C ARG A 19 1.46 11.29 -5.29
N THR A 20 0.22 11.72 -5.54
CA THR A 20 -0.03 13.01 -6.22
C THR A 20 0.57 14.16 -5.43
N ARG A 21 0.32 14.24 -4.11
CA ARG A 21 0.89 15.29 -3.27
C ARG A 21 2.42 15.28 -3.21
N HIS A 22 3.02 14.09 -3.21
CA HIS A 22 4.47 13.94 -3.21
C HIS A 22 5.12 14.36 -4.54
N LEU A 23 4.40 14.21 -5.67
CA LEU A 23 4.90 14.56 -7.00
C LEU A 23 4.61 16.01 -7.41
N LEU A 24 3.69 16.71 -6.74
CA LEU A 24 3.42 18.12 -7.01
C LEU A 24 4.61 18.98 -6.55
N SER A 25 5.08 19.87 -7.45
CA SER A 25 6.19 20.79 -7.15
C SER A 25 5.81 21.93 -6.22
N ASP A 26 4.51 22.17 -6.03
CA ASP A 26 4.00 23.19 -5.12
C ASP A 26 3.85 22.59 -3.69
N PRO A 27 4.70 23.00 -2.73
CA PRO A 27 4.67 22.46 -1.38
C PRO A 27 3.43 22.89 -0.58
N GLU A 28 2.67 23.89 -1.02
CA GLU A 28 1.48 24.36 -0.28
C GLU A 28 0.39 23.30 -0.20
N TYR A 29 0.32 22.37 -1.16
CA TYR A 29 -0.54 21.20 -1.06
C TYR A 29 -0.18 20.33 0.16
N GLY A 30 1.05 20.40 0.66
CA GLY A 30 1.55 19.86 1.93
C GLY A 30 0.80 20.37 3.17
N ASN A 31 0.40 21.64 3.16
CA ASN A 31 -0.24 22.31 4.28
C ASN A 31 -1.77 22.10 4.31
N LEU A 32 -2.35 21.67 3.20
CA LEU A 32 -3.78 21.38 3.11
C LEU A 32 -4.15 20.07 3.83
N ARG A 33 -5.21 20.14 4.64
CA ARG A 33 -5.78 18.96 5.30
C ARG A 33 -6.27 17.96 4.25
N ALA A 34 -5.93 16.68 4.44
CA ALA A 34 -6.35 15.64 3.50
C ALA A 34 -7.88 15.49 3.40
N GLY A 35 -8.60 15.60 4.52
CA GLY A 35 -10.06 15.49 4.54
C GLY A 35 -10.61 14.09 4.22
N LEU A 36 -9.74 13.07 4.13
CA LEU A 36 -10.11 11.69 3.81
C LEU A 36 -10.29 10.84 5.07
N ARG A 37 -11.32 9.99 5.07
CA ARG A 37 -11.62 9.09 6.20
C ARG A 37 -10.78 7.81 6.11
N MET A 38 -9.95 7.55 7.12
CA MET A 38 -9.00 6.42 7.13
C MET A 38 -9.08 5.56 8.40
N ASN A 39 -10.22 5.54 9.08
CA ASN A 39 -10.38 4.93 10.42
C ASN A 39 -9.91 3.47 10.49
N VAL A 40 -9.97 2.73 9.38
CA VAL A 40 -9.54 1.32 9.33
C VAL A 40 -8.03 1.15 9.56
N ILE A 41 -7.21 2.17 9.31
CA ILE A 41 -5.76 2.13 9.63
C ILE A 41 -5.55 2.15 11.15
N GLY A 42 -6.39 2.89 11.88
CA GLY A 42 -6.32 2.96 13.34
C GLY A 42 -6.97 1.76 14.04
N ASN A 43 -7.99 1.16 13.43
CA ASN A 43 -8.68 -0.02 13.95
C ASN A 43 -8.92 -1.04 12.83
N PRO A 44 -7.90 -1.84 12.45
CA PRO A 44 -7.97 -2.74 11.31
C PRO A 44 -8.70 -4.05 11.61
N GLY A 45 -9.02 -4.34 12.87
CA GLY A 45 -9.65 -5.61 13.29
C GLY A 45 -8.73 -6.84 13.21
N VAL A 46 -7.42 -6.61 13.08
CA VAL A 46 -6.33 -7.59 13.11
C VAL A 46 -5.11 -6.95 13.78
N GLU A 47 -4.03 -7.71 13.97
CA GLU A 47 -2.77 -7.15 14.42
C GLU A 47 -2.29 -6.03 13.50
N LYS A 48 -1.84 -4.92 14.10
CA LYS A 48 -1.45 -3.73 13.34
C LYS A 48 -0.28 -4.03 12.41
N THR A 49 0.68 -4.84 12.87
CA THR A 49 1.83 -5.25 12.08
C THR A 49 1.43 -5.96 10.78
N ASP A 50 0.45 -6.86 10.84
CA ASP A 50 -0.06 -7.55 9.63
C ASP A 50 -0.73 -6.57 8.68
N PHE A 51 -1.56 -5.67 9.22
CA PHE A 51 -2.26 -4.68 8.40
C PHE A 51 -1.30 -3.70 7.70
N GLU A 52 -0.28 -3.24 8.41
CA GLU A 52 0.78 -2.36 7.88
C GLU A 52 1.59 -3.08 6.81
N LEU A 53 1.87 -4.38 6.98
CA LEU A 53 2.58 -5.20 5.99
C LEU A 53 1.77 -5.35 4.69
N TRP A 54 0.46 -5.53 4.80
CA TRP A 54 -0.43 -5.54 3.62
C TRP A 54 -0.55 -4.17 2.97
N CYS A 55 -0.60 -3.09 3.75
CA CYS A 55 -0.64 -1.74 3.21
C CYS A 55 0.66 -1.38 2.46
N LEU A 56 1.81 -1.81 2.98
CA LEU A 56 3.10 -1.72 2.30
C LEU A 56 3.08 -2.47 0.97
N ALA A 57 2.63 -3.73 0.97
CA ALA A 57 2.55 -4.56 -0.24
C ALA A 57 1.69 -3.91 -1.33
N VAL A 58 0.51 -3.39 -0.98
CA VAL A 58 -0.37 -2.67 -1.93
C VAL A 58 0.27 -1.36 -2.40
N SER A 59 0.96 -0.65 -1.52
CA SER A 59 1.67 0.58 -1.88
C SER A 59 2.83 0.35 -2.84
N ALA A 60 3.47 -0.83 -2.77
CA ALA A 60 4.50 -1.24 -3.72
C ALA A 60 3.90 -1.48 -5.11
N ILE A 61 2.77 -2.21 -5.19
CA ILE A 61 2.04 -2.43 -6.45
C ILE A 61 1.61 -1.10 -7.08
N ASN A 62 1.09 -0.18 -6.26
CA ASN A 62 0.60 1.12 -6.73
C ASN A 62 1.71 2.17 -6.94
N GLY A 63 2.95 1.93 -6.48
CA GLY A 63 4.07 2.86 -6.66
C GLY A 63 3.91 4.21 -5.94
N CYS A 64 3.55 4.21 -4.65
CA CYS A 64 3.48 5.45 -3.84
C CYS A 64 4.63 5.54 -2.83
N GLY A 65 5.68 6.32 -3.18
CA GLY A 65 6.88 6.47 -2.34
C GLY A 65 6.60 6.92 -0.90
N GLN A 66 5.76 7.95 -0.72
CA GLN A 66 5.40 8.44 0.61
C GLN A 66 4.69 7.38 1.48
N CYS A 67 3.81 6.57 0.88
CA CYS A 67 3.14 5.49 1.61
C CYS A 67 4.12 4.36 1.95
N LEU A 68 5.04 4.02 1.04
CA LEU A 68 6.08 3.02 1.30
C LEU A 68 6.93 3.40 2.51
N ASP A 69 7.47 4.62 2.54
CA ASP A 69 8.27 5.12 3.66
C ASP A 69 7.47 5.12 4.97
N SER A 70 6.20 5.55 4.92
CA SER A 70 5.35 5.61 6.12
C SER A 70 5.08 4.22 6.70
N HIS A 71 4.68 3.25 5.87
CA HIS A 71 4.36 1.89 6.34
C HIS A 71 5.61 1.15 6.79
N GLU A 72 6.74 1.30 6.08
CA GLU A 72 8.04 0.74 6.47
C GLU A 72 8.46 1.23 7.86
N GLN A 73 8.38 2.55 8.11
CA GLN A 73 8.77 3.12 9.39
C GLN A 73 7.91 2.60 10.54
N VAL A 74 6.61 2.40 10.32
CA VAL A 74 5.72 1.81 11.33
C VAL A 74 6.10 0.36 11.62
N LEU A 75 6.36 -0.44 10.57
CA LEU A 75 6.80 -1.84 10.69
C LEU A 75 8.15 -1.94 11.42
N ARG A 76 9.12 -1.09 11.09
CA ARG A 76 10.41 -1.04 11.78
C ARG A 76 10.28 -0.65 13.24
N LYS A 77 9.42 0.32 13.57
CA LYS A 77 9.12 0.69 14.97
C LYS A 77 8.45 -0.45 15.75
N ALA A 78 7.72 -1.32 15.07
CA ALA A 78 7.12 -2.53 15.64
C ALA A 78 8.10 -3.72 15.72
N GLY A 79 9.37 -3.55 15.31
CA GLY A 79 10.39 -4.59 15.38
C GLY A 79 10.40 -5.58 14.21
N VAL A 80 9.71 -5.29 13.11
CA VAL A 80 9.72 -6.15 11.92
C VAL A 80 11.05 -6.04 11.18
N GLU A 81 11.65 -7.17 10.84
CA GLU A 81 12.93 -7.20 10.16
C GLU A 81 12.86 -6.75 8.68
N ARG A 82 13.97 -6.19 8.17
CA ARG A 82 14.03 -5.62 6.80
C ARG A 82 13.81 -6.71 5.77
N GLU A 83 14.32 -7.89 6.06
CA GLU A 83 14.16 -9.11 5.30
C GLU A 83 12.67 -9.47 5.20
N THR A 84 11.92 -9.41 6.31
CA THR A 84 10.46 -9.66 6.30
C THR A 84 9.70 -8.63 5.48
N ILE A 85 10.06 -7.34 5.61
CA ILE A 85 9.50 -6.24 4.81
C ILE A 85 9.78 -6.46 3.32
N GLN A 86 11.02 -6.84 2.98
CA GLN A 86 11.43 -7.15 1.62
C GLN A 86 10.69 -8.37 1.06
N GLU A 87 10.44 -9.41 1.86
CA GLU A 87 9.63 -10.55 1.44
C GLU A 87 8.20 -10.14 1.08
N ALA A 88 7.58 -9.23 1.84
CA ALA A 88 6.26 -8.70 1.48
C ALA A 88 6.27 -8.00 0.11
N VAL A 89 7.33 -7.23 -0.20
CA VAL A 89 7.50 -6.59 -1.51
C VAL A 89 7.74 -7.61 -2.62
N LYS A 90 8.54 -8.66 -2.37
CA LYS A 90 8.76 -9.76 -3.33
C LYS A 90 7.45 -10.49 -3.66
N VAL A 91 6.67 -10.84 -2.64
CA VAL A 91 5.36 -11.48 -2.80
C VAL A 91 4.42 -10.58 -3.61
N ALA A 92 4.34 -9.28 -3.27
CA ALA A 92 3.52 -8.33 -4.01
C ALA A 92 3.92 -8.23 -5.50
N SER A 93 5.22 -8.22 -5.77
CA SER A 93 5.78 -8.19 -7.14
C SER A 93 5.41 -9.44 -7.94
N VAL A 94 5.51 -10.63 -7.32
CA VAL A 94 5.12 -11.90 -7.96
C VAL A 94 3.62 -11.93 -8.22
N LEU A 95 2.79 -11.52 -7.26
CA LEU A 95 1.34 -11.48 -7.44
C LEU A 95 0.92 -10.52 -8.56
N GLN A 96 1.58 -9.36 -8.67
CA GLN A 96 1.34 -8.43 -9.76
C GLN A 96 1.69 -9.03 -11.12
N ALA A 97 2.84 -9.72 -11.22
CA ALA A 97 3.24 -10.41 -12.45
C ALA A 97 2.22 -11.49 -12.84
N VAL A 98 1.79 -12.32 -11.89
CA VAL A 98 0.77 -13.35 -12.10
C VAL A 98 -0.54 -12.74 -12.59
N GLY A 99 -1.02 -11.68 -11.94
CA GLY A 99 -2.26 -10.99 -12.33
C GLY A 99 -2.21 -10.46 -13.76
N VAL A 100 -1.11 -9.77 -14.12
CA VAL A 100 -0.92 -9.24 -15.48
C VAL A 100 -0.85 -10.36 -16.52
N THR A 101 -0.19 -11.48 -16.21
CA THR A 101 -0.10 -12.62 -17.13
C THR A 101 -1.47 -13.26 -17.36
N ILE A 102 -2.25 -13.50 -16.30
CA ILE A 102 -3.60 -14.09 -16.44
C ILE A 102 -4.51 -13.17 -17.27
N ASP A 103 -4.53 -11.87 -16.97
CA ASP A 103 -5.31 -10.88 -17.74
C ASP A 103 -4.94 -10.86 -19.23
N ALA A 104 -3.66 -11.10 -19.56
CA ALA A 104 -3.19 -11.15 -20.94
C ALA A 104 -3.63 -12.45 -21.63
N GLU A 105 -3.46 -13.61 -20.99
CA GLU A 105 -3.85 -14.91 -21.54
C GLU A 105 -5.36 -14.98 -21.80
N GLU A 106 -6.20 -14.48 -20.88
CA GLU A 106 -7.65 -14.43 -21.06
C GLU A 106 -8.04 -13.65 -22.33
N ARG A 107 -7.38 -12.52 -22.59
CA ARG A 107 -7.63 -11.69 -23.78
C ARG A 107 -7.12 -12.29 -25.08
N LEU A 108 -6.07 -13.11 -25.03
CA LEU A 108 -5.52 -13.79 -26.22
C LEU A 108 -6.30 -15.05 -26.58
N SER A 109 -7.00 -15.64 -25.61
CA SER A 109 -7.80 -16.85 -25.78
C SER A 109 -9.25 -16.60 -26.22
N ALA A 110 -9.70 -15.34 -26.24
CA ALA A 110 -11.04 -14.91 -26.65
C ALA A 110 -11.09 -14.51 -28.15
#